data_AF-C6E1C5-F1
#
_entry.id   AF-C6E1C5-F1
#
_cell.length_a   1.000
_cell.length_b   1.000
_cell.length_c   1.000
_cell.angle_alpha   90.00
_cell.angle_beta   90.00
_cell.angle_gamma   90.00
#
_symmetry.space_group_name_H-M   'P 1'
#
loop_
_entity.id
_entity.type
_entity.pdbx_description
1 polymer ?
#
loop_
_entity_poly.entity_id
_entity_poly.type
_entity_poly.pdbx_seq_one_letter_code
_entity_poly.pdbx_strand_id
1 'polypeptide(L)'
;MRTTTLVSLVLSLALFIPTAAQALEQRNDVSYLRGPYNGGFFHNENEAFRVSAAIHFAHGIQHDYLQLEPLSQHEATDARADASYLSMMERPPRTEPEMETYGPYTARTMWQLYRAIDWTHMHHEQTYDIMADPDIPWDKKKQWTDRAVRYYLDKLDIPRSPAPLDVTMRRAAVMMKPYTTLFRNHYPKSNNFFYAAHWWHPVVYEAQMLGGNGEPQRQMVREIDRVMFSEVLKERPLRMLLSREVMPRYSRMSPESANIFDNLHMLHGIAYDILSYERWSVEQKRDELYRVIRAMSYQPGDEKLARKFQTPHPDLDPRVYAPWMKGVPGDMNRIMMEMMEEMMPHMMPQPPDPQMKAMMMEQFIKKLTPGMQEGEQTGSIMDAMKALMPQMKMSPESMEPGKTPQMMVDAMLKGWQEKYGSLPDVTPISMEREPQTPPQGR
;
A
#
# COMPACT_ATOMS: atom_id res chain seq x y z
N MET A 1 -47.39 66.38 39.53
CA MET A 1 -47.75 65.07 38.94
C MET A 1 -46.94 64.93 37.66
N ARG A 2 -45.95 64.03 37.64
CA ARG A 2 -45.91 62.77 36.83
C ARG A 2 -46.02 63.05 35.33
N THR A 3 -45.13 62.64 34.43
CA THR A 3 -44.21 61.49 34.43
C THR A 3 -43.25 61.64 33.24
N THR A 4 -41.98 61.32 33.44
CA THR A 4 -40.92 61.27 32.41
C THR A 4 -40.94 59.88 31.76
N THR A 5 -41.09 59.81 30.44
CA THR A 5 -41.04 58.54 29.69
C THR A 5 -39.63 58.33 29.14
N LEU A 6 -38.89 57.37 29.70
CA LEU A 6 -37.64 56.84 29.13
C LEU A 6 -37.98 55.89 27.98
N VAL A 7 -37.42 56.16 26.80
CA VAL A 7 -37.39 55.21 25.68
C VAL A 7 -36.08 54.43 25.79
N SER A 8 -36.18 53.15 26.17
CA SER A 8 -35.07 52.21 26.14
C SER A 8 -34.85 51.72 24.71
N LEU A 9 -33.73 52.13 24.10
CA LEU A 9 -33.24 51.61 22.84
C LEU A 9 -32.59 50.24 23.12
N VAL A 10 -33.28 49.16 22.73
CA VAL A 10 -32.73 47.79 22.79
C VAL A 10 -31.76 47.63 21.61
N LEU A 11 -30.46 47.66 21.91
CA LEU A 11 -29.40 47.32 20.97
C LEU A 11 -29.32 45.79 20.88
N SER A 12 -29.90 45.21 19.84
CA SER A 12 -29.78 43.78 19.54
C SER A 12 -28.34 43.46 19.13
N LEU A 13 -27.52 42.98 20.07
CA LEU A 13 -26.25 42.31 19.74
C LEU A 13 -26.59 41.04 18.96
N ALA A 14 -26.44 41.10 17.63
CA ALA A 14 -26.31 39.90 16.82
C ALA A 14 -25.00 39.21 17.24
N LEU A 15 -25.11 38.18 18.07
CA LEU A 15 -24.05 37.22 18.32
C LEU A 15 -23.74 36.56 16.97
N PHE A 16 -22.66 37.00 16.33
CA PHE A 16 -21.99 36.22 15.30
C PHE A 16 -21.53 34.91 15.97
N ILE A 17 -22.37 33.88 15.88
CA ILE A 17 -21.91 32.51 16.06
C ILE A 17 -20.87 32.33 14.94
N PRO A 18 -19.59 32.11 15.24
CA PRO A 18 -18.65 31.73 14.20
C PRO A 18 -19.18 30.41 13.66
N THR A 19 -19.80 30.47 12.48
CA THR A 19 -19.92 29.28 11.62
C THR A 19 -18.52 28.73 11.58
N ALA A 20 -18.33 27.52 12.11
CA ALA A 20 -17.05 26.84 12.09
C ALA A 20 -16.54 26.95 10.66
N ALA A 21 -15.56 27.83 10.43
CA ALA A 21 -14.82 27.85 9.19
C ALA A 21 -14.30 26.43 9.10
N GLN A 22 -14.80 25.64 8.16
CA GLN A 22 -14.19 24.36 7.84
C GLN A 22 -12.72 24.69 7.63
N ALA A 23 -11.88 24.26 8.55
CA ALA A 23 -10.46 24.57 8.49
C ALA A 23 -10.01 24.07 7.13
N LEU A 24 -9.62 25.00 6.25
CA LEU A 24 -9.14 24.64 4.93
C LEU A 24 -7.98 23.67 5.15
N GLU A 25 -8.08 22.51 4.51
CA GLU A 25 -7.04 21.51 4.63
C GLU A 25 -5.72 22.09 4.13
N GLN A 26 -4.74 22.16 5.02
CA GLN A 26 -3.46 22.78 4.72
C GLN A 26 -2.67 21.87 3.78
N ARG A 27 -2.41 22.35 2.55
CA ARG A 27 -1.72 21.61 1.50
C ARG A 27 -0.20 21.84 1.50
N ASN A 28 0.45 21.55 2.62
CA ASN A 28 1.91 21.63 2.68
C ASN A 28 2.55 20.32 2.26
N ASP A 29 3.55 20.42 1.39
CA ASP A 29 4.40 19.31 0.98
C ASP A 29 5.86 19.52 1.41
N VAL A 30 6.62 18.44 1.35
CA VAL A 30 8.04 18.42 1.69
C VAL A 30 8.82 18.14 0.42
N SER A 31 9.81 19.00 0.15
CA SER A 31 10.71 18.82 -0.99
C SER A 31 11.64 17.63 -0.79
N TYR A 32 12.11 17.07 -1.90
CA TYR A 32 13.14 16.05 -1.95
C TYR A 32 14.40 16.38 -1.11
N LEU A 33 14.97 15.38 -0.41
CA LEU A 33 16.25 15.53 0.29
C LEU A 33 17.39 15.68 -0.71
N ARG A 34 18.00 16.88 -0.75
CA ARG A 34 19.14 17.15 -1.64
C ARG A 34 20.34 16.23 -1.35
N GLY A 35 20.92 15.71 -2.43
CA GLY A 35 22.12 14.87 -2.45
C GLY A 35 22.76 14.83 -3.84
N PRO A 36 23.98 14.28 -3.95
CA PRO A 36 24.66 14.13 -5.24
C PRO A 36 23.95 13.15 -6.19
N TYR A 37 23.16 12.22 -5.62
CA TYR A 37 22.41 11.19 -6.33
C TYR A 37 21.12 11.65 -7.01
N ASN A 38 20.68 12.88 -6.75
CA ASN A 38 19.43 13.41 -7.27
C ASN A 38 19.30 13.20 -8.79
N GLY A 39 18.30 12.42 -9.22
CA GLY A 39 18.08 12.10 -10.63
C GLY A 39 18.95 10.96 -11.17
N GLY A 40 19.67 10.23 -10.30
CA GLY A 40 20.49 9.08 -10.67
C GLY A 40 19.71 8.02 -11.44
N PHE A 41 18.48 7.71 -11.03
CA PHE A 41 17.64 6.74 -11.72
C PHE A 41 17.16 7.28 -13.08
N PHE A 42 16.76 8.55 -13.12
CA PHE A 42 16.38 9.23 -14.37
C PHE A 42 17.52 9.25 -15.40
N HIS A 43 18.75 9.53 -14.97
CA HIS A 43 19.90 9.69 -15.86
C HIS A 43 20.55 8.36 -16.25
N ASN A 44 20.65 7.41 -15.32
CA ASN A 44 21.37 6.15 -15.55
C ASN A 44 20.46 5.00 -16.00
N GLU A 45 19.17 5.05 -15.64
CA GLU A 45 18.18 3.97 -15.84
C GLU A 45 16.86 4.53 -16.40
N ASN A 46 16.96 5.46 -17.37
CA ASN A 46 15.82 6.25 -17.86
C ASN A 46 14.61 5.42 -18.34
N GLU A 47 14.84 4.27 -18.97
CA GLU A 47 13.75 3.40 -19.43
C GLU A 47 12.92 2.88 -18.24
N ALA A 48 13.58 2.36 -17.21
CA ALA A 48 12.96 1.92 -15.97
C ALA A 48 12.29 3.08 -15.22
N PHE A 49 12.92 4.26 -15.15
CA PHE A 49 12.29 5.48 -14.62
C PHE A 49 10.94 5.76 -15.28
N ARG A 50 10.88 5.66 -16.61
CA ARG A 50 9.64 5.92 -17.36
C ARG A 50 8.59 4.83 -17.12
N VAL A 51 9.00 3.57 -16.99
CA VAL A 51 8.12 2.48 -16.57
C VAL A 51 7.49 2.77 -15.20
N SER A 52 8.28 3.22 -14.23
CA SER A 52 7.79 3.68 -12.92
C SER A 52 6.74 4.79 -13.07
N ALA A 53 7.02 5.81 -13.87
CA ALA A 53 6.08 6.92 -14.10
C ALA A 53 4.74 6.45 -14.73
N ALA A 54 4.76 5.43 -15.60
CA ALA A 54 3.54 4.84 -16.15
C ALA A 54 2.73 4.05 -15.11
N ILE A 55 3.41 3.37 -14.19
CA ILE A 55 2.78 2.71 -13.04
C ILE A 55 2.14 3.72 -12.09
N HIS A 56 2.83 4.81 -11.78
CA HIS A 56 2.30 5.86 -10.91
C HIS A 56 1.12 6.61 -11.56
N PHE A 57 1.13 6.80 -12.88
CA PHE A 57 -0.07 7.20 -13.62
C PHE A 57 -1.27 6.29 -13.35
N ALA A 58 -1.08 4.96 -13.46
CA ALA A 58 -2.14 4.00 -13.25
C ALA A 58 -2.68 4.08 -11.81
N HIS A 59 -1.78 4.20 -10.82
CA HIS A 59 -2.18 4.39 -9.44
C HIS A 59 -3.02 5.67 -9.27
N GLY A 60 -2.59 6.79 -9.86
CA GLY A 60 -3.24 8.10 -9.77
C GLY A 60 -4.65 8.09 -10.32
N ILE A 61 -4.79 7.73 -11.61
CA ILE A 61 -6.07 7.80 -12.30
C ILE A 61 -7.10 6.81 -11.75
N GLN A 62 -6.66 5.66 -11.22
CA GLN A 62 -7.57 4.65 -10.66
C GLN A 62 -8.43 5.20 -9.52
N HIS A 63 -7.90 6.09 -8.68
CA HIS A 63 -8.68 6.67 -7.59
C HIS A 63 -9.88 7.45 -8.12
N ASP A 64 -9.69 8.25 -9.17
CA ASP A 64 -10.77 9.02 -9.78
C ASP A 64 -11.77 8.12 -10.52
N TYR A 65 -11.33 7.06 -11.19
CA TYR A 65 -12.26 6.07 -11.75
C TYR A 65 -13.18 5.49 -10.66
N LEU A 66 -12.64 5.09 -9.51
CA LEU A 66 -13.46 4.50 -8.43
C LEU A 66 -14.32 5.54 -7.69
N GLN A 67 -13.85 6.79 -7.63
CA GLN A 67 -14.59 7.85 -6.96
C GLN A 67 -15.74 8.41 -7.82
N LEU A 68 -15.60 8.39 -9.14
CA LEU A 68 -16.55 9.02 -10.07
C LEU A 68 -17.52 8.04 -10.72
N GLU A 69 -17.12 6.77 -10.88
CA GLU A 69 -17.91 5.79 -11.62
C GLU A 69 -18.60 4.81 -10.66
N PRO A 70 -19.89 4.51 -10.87
CA PRO A 70 -20.61 3.62 -9.98
C PRO A 70 -20.12 2.18 -10.13
N LEU A 71 -20.15 1.42 -9.04
CA LEU A 71 -19.79 0.01 -9.00
C LEU A 71 -20.59 -0.80 -10.01
N SER A 72 -21.84 -0.43 -10.32
CA SER A 72 -22.64 -1.07 -11.39
C SER A 72 -21.97 -1.09 -12.78
N GLN A 73 -20.96 -0.24 -13.03
CA GLN A 73 -20.19 -0.18 -14.28
C GLN A 73 -18.82 -0.84 -14.16
N HIS A 74 -18.53 -1.55 -13.07
CA HIS A 74 -17.19 -2.02 -12.72
C HIS A 74 -16.48 -2.77 -13.85
N GLU A 75 -17.17 -3.65 -14.59
CA GLU A 75 -16.54 -4.42 -15.67
C GLU A 75 -16.04 -3.52 -16.81
N ALA A 76 -16.83 -2.52 -17.20
CA ALA A 76 -16.47 -1.58 -18.25
C ALA A 76 -15.38 -0.62 -17.78
N THR A 77 -15.50 -0.11 -16.54
CA THR A 77 -14.49 0.73 -15.91
C THR A 77 -13.15 -0.02 -15.81
N ASP A 78 -13.14 -1.25 -15.31
CA ASP A 78 -11.96 -2.10 -15.15
C ASP A 78 -11.29 -2.39 -16.49
N ALA A 79 -12.06 -2.75 -17.52
CA ALA A 79 -11.51 -3.02 -18.85
C ALA A 79 -10.88 -1.78 -19.49
N ARG A 80 -11.54 -0.62 -19.39
CA ARG A 80 -11.01 0.64 -19.95
C ARG A 80 -9.80 1.15 -19.15
N ALA A 81 -9.84 1.04 -17.83
CA ALA A 81 -8.75 1.38 -16.94
C ALA A 81 -7.51 0.55 -17.28
N ASP A 82 -7.62 -0.77 -17.31
CA ASP A 82 -6.54 -1.68 -17.67
C ASP A 82 -5.93 -1.37 -19.05
N ALA A 83 -6.78 -1.13 -20.06
CA ALA A 83 -6.31 -0.74 -21.39
C ALA A 83 -5.53 0.59 -21.37
N SER A 84 -5.95 1.56 -20.55
CA SER A 84 -5.23 2.83 -20.39
C SER A 84 -3.87 2.64 -19.72
N TYR A 85 -3.77 1.71 -18.75
CA TYR A 85 -2.52 1.38 -18.06
C TYR A 85 -1.53 0.76 -19.03
N LEU A 86 -1.98 -0.25 -19.78
CA LEU A 86 -1.15 -0.92 -20.79
C LEU A 86 -0.71 0.06 -21.89
N SER A 87 -1.61 0.94 -22.35
CA SER A 87 -1.25 1.96 -23.34
C SER A 87 -0.19 2.93 -22.80
N MET A 88 -0.28 3.30 -21.51
CA MET A 88 0.74 4.12 -20.87
C MET A 88 2.08 3.37 -20.73
N MET A 89 2.05 2.08 -20.39
CA MET A 89 3.25 1.24 -20.32
C MET A 89 3.96 1.10 -21.68
N GLU A 90 3.22 1.05 -22.79
CA GLU A 90 3.79 1.03 -24.14
C GLU A 90 4.43 2.36 -24.54
N ARG A 91 3.91 3.48 -24.02
CA ARG A 91 4.38 4.84 -24.33
C ARG A 91 4.54 5.65 -23.04
N PRO A 92 5.51 5.27 -22.19
CA PRO A 92 5.56 5.80 -20.85
C PRO A 92 5.88 7.29 -20.83
N PRO A 93 5.39 8.04 -19.83
CA PRO A 93 5.71 9.46 -19.65
C PRO A 93 7.23 9.68 -19.63
N ARG A 94 7.67 10.87 -20.01
CA ARG A 94 9.11 11.24 -19.93
C ARG A 94 9.52 11.69 -18.54
N THR A 95 8.55 12.12 -17.76
CA THR A 95 8.68 12.68 -16.42
C THR A 95 7.51 12.17 -15.61
N GLU A 96 7.67 12.19 -14.29
CA GLU A 96 6.61 11.83 -13.37
C GLU A 96 6.04 13.10 -12.72
N PRO A 97 4.79 13.46 -13.01
CA PRO A 97 4.08 14.49 -12.25
C PRO A 97 3.47 13.88 -10.99
N GLU A 98 3.17 14.72 -10.01
CA GLU A 98 2.47 14.34 -8.77
C GLU A 98 1.11 13.70 -9.06
N MET A 99 0.67 12.78 -8.19
CA MET A 99 -0.56 12.01 -8.33
C MET A 99 -1.81 12.90 -8.49
N GLU A 100 -1.82 14.09 -7.92
CA GLU A 100 -2.91 15.06 -8.07
C GLU A 100 -3.15 15.52 -9.52
N THR A 101 -2.12 15.43 -10.37
CA THR A 101 -2.24 15.72 -11.80
C THR A 101 -3.08 14.67 -12.52
N TYR A 102 -3.02 13.42 -12.05
CA TYR A 102 -3.73 12.29 -12.65
C TYR A 102 -5.11 12.04 -12.04
N GLY A 103 -5.27 12.26 -10.73
CA GLY A 103 -6.56 12.07 -10.05
C GLY A 103 -7.07 13.34 -9.33
N PRO A 104 -7.38 14.43 -10.06
CA PRO A 104 -7.71 15.72 -9.47
C PRO A 104 -8.99 15.73 -8.63
N TYR A 105 -9.95 14.82 -8.84
CA TYR A 105 -11.15 14.78 -8.01
C TYR A 105 -10.85 14.27 -6.61
N THR A 106 -10.15 13.14 -6.52
CA THR A 106 -9.71 12.56 -5.25
C THR A 106 -8.79 13.54 -4.50
N ALA A 107 -7.86 14.19 -5.21
CA ALA A 107 -6.97 15.21 -4.63
C ALA A 107 -7.75 16.39 -4.00
N ARG A 108 -8.90 16.77 -4.57
CA ARG A 108 -9.73 17.85 -4.00
C ARG A 108 -10.45 17.43 -2.74
N THR A 109 -10.88 16.18 -2.65
CA THR A 109 -11.77 15.73 -1.56
C THR A 109 -11.04 14.99 -0.44
N MET A 110 -9.88 14.40 -0.71
CA MET A 110 -9.17 13.46 0.15
C MET A 110 -7.65 13.68 0.09
N TRP A 111 -7.20 14.94 0.14
CA TRP A 111 -5.81 15.32 -0.16
C TRP A 111 -4.74 14.58 0.68
N GLN A 112 -4.98 14.24 1.96
CA GLN A 112 -3.98 13.50 2.75
C GLN A 112 -3.63 12.14 2.13
N LEU A 113 -4.51 11.54 1.32
CA LEU A 113 -4.22 10.30 0.61
C LEU A 113 -3.05 10.51 -0.35
N TYR A 114 -3.12 11.52 -1.20
CA TYR A 114 -2.05 11.83 -2.16
C TYR A 114 -0.82 12.38 -1.47
N ARG A 115 -0.97 13.23 -0.46
CA ARG A 115 0.15 13.67 0.37
C ARG A 115 0.93 12.49 0.97
N ALA A 116 0.22 11.47 1.48
CA ALA A 116 0.87 10.28 2.04
C ALA A 116 1.53 9.42 0.94
N ILE A 117 0.89 9.28 -0.22
CA ILE A 117 1.39 8.50 -1.34
C ILE A 117 2.60 9.18 -1.97
N ASP A 118 2.47 10.42 -2.43
CA ASP A 118 3.52 11.19 -3.10
C ASP A 118 4.75 11.36 -2.22
N TRP A 119 4.58 11.58 -0.91
CA TRP A 119 5.71 11.60 0.03
C TRP A 119 6.48 10.28 0.06
N THR A 120 5.77 9.16 -0.10
CA THR A 120 6.35 7.83 -0.05
C THR A 120 6.92 7.40 -1.41
N HIS A 121 6.29 7.76 -2.52
CA HIS A 121 6.87 7.65 -3.86
C HIS A 121 8.18 8.42 -3.95
N MET A 122 8.19 9.66 -3.47
CA MET A 122 9.41 10.47 -3.43
C MET A 122 10.51 9.76 -2.63
N HIS A 123 10.21 9.13 -1.47
CA HIS A 123 11.18 8.30 -0.74
C HIS A 123 11.71 7.13 -1.58
N HIS A 124 10.84 6.42 -2.30
CA HIS A 124 11.26 5.33 -3.19
C HIS A 124 12.12 5.82 -4.34
N GLU A 125 11.75 6.92 -4.99
CA GLU A 125 12.57 7.57 -6.01
C GLU A 125 13.93 7.98 -5.46
N GLN A 126 13.98 8.50 -4.21
CA GLN A 126 15.27 8.81 -3.56
C GLN A 126 16.15 7.58 -3.43
N THR A 127 15.55 6.45 -3.05
CA THR A 127 16.32 5.22 -2.88
C THR A 127 16.70 4.58 -4.21
N TYR A 128 15.89 4.71 -5.27
CA TYR A 128 16.31 4.35 -6.63
C TYR A 128 17.48 5.19 -7.10
N ASP A 129 17.41 6.51 -6.91
CA ASP A 129 18.48 7.44 -7.26
C ASP A 129 19.80 7.07 -6.57
N ILE A 130 19.75 6.80 -5.26
CA ILE A 130 20.91 6.38 -4.48
C ILE A 130 21.50 5.09 -5.04
N MET A 131 20.68 4.10 -5.38
CA MET A 131 21.14 2.80 -5.89
C MET A 131 21.66 2.91 -7.33
N ALA A 132 21.03 3.72 -8.17
CA ALA A 132 21.40 3.90 -9.57
C ALA A 132 22.64 4.79 -9.78
N ASP A 133 23.01 5.65 -8.82
CA ASP A 133 24.14 6.58 -8.95
C ASP A 133 25.52 5.89 -8.86
N PRO A 134 26.29 5.77 -9.95
CA PRO A 134 27.60 5.10 -9.92
C PRO A 134 28.68 5.88 -9.13
N ASP A 135 28.48 7.17 -8.88
CA ASP A 135 29.44 8.00 -8.15
C ASP A 135 29.36 7.77 -6.63
N ILE A 136 28.30 7.10 -6.15
CA ILE A 136 28.24 6.57 -4.79
C ILE A 136 28.96 5.22 -4.75
N PRO A 137 30.08 5.09 -4.00
CA PRO A 137 30.73 3.80 -3.81
C PRO A 137 29.76 2.78 -3.19
N TRP A 138 29.89 1.51 -3.60
CA TRP A 138 28.98 0.45 -3.18
C TRP A 138 28.81 0.34 -1.65
N ASP A 139 29.94 0.42 -0.92
CA ASP A 139 29.96 0.36 0.54
C ASP A 139 29.27 1.56 1.22
N LYS A 140 28.98 2.63 0.47
CA LYS A 140 28.28 3.84 0.94
C LYS A 140 26.79 3.86 0.59
N LYS A 141 26.31 2.98 -0.29
CA LYS A 141 24.89 2.93 -0.70
C LYS A 141 23.96 2.86 0.51
N LYS A 142 24.22 1.93 1.42
CA LYS A 142 23.44 1.78 2.66
C LYS A 142 23.42 3.06 3.49
N GLN A 143 24.56 3.74 3.66
CA GLN A 143 24.63 4.96 4.46
C GLN A 143 23.72 6.06 3.89
N TRP A 144 23.70 6.21 2.57
CA TRP A 144 22.82 7.18 1.90
C TRP A 144 21.35 6.77 1.97
N THR A 145 21.05 5.48 1.80
CA THR A 145 19.69 4.95 1.96
C THR A 145 19.17 5.17 3.38
N ASP A 146 19.97 4.88 4.42
CA ASP A 146 19.59 5.12 5.81
C ASP A 146 19.34 6.62 6.09
N ARG A 147 20.05 7.53 5.40
CA ARG A 147 19.83 8.98 5.48
C ARG A 147 18.49 9.37 4.85
N ALA A 148 18.14 8.79 3.70
CA ALA A 148 16.85 9.02 3.04
C ALA A 148 15.69 8.51 3.90
N VAL A 149 15.79 7.30 4.47
CA VAL A 149 14.80 6.76 5.41
C VAL A 149 14.58 7.69 6.61
N ARG A 150 15.66 8.16 7.25
CA ARG A 150 15.53 9.09 8.38
C ARG A 150 14.85 10.40 7.97
N TYR A 151 15.23 10.96 6.84
CA TYR A 151 14.58 12.17 6.32
C TYR A 151 13.08 11.94 6.06
N TYR A 152 12.73 10.82 5.45
CA TYR A 152 11.34 10.45 5.20
C TYR A 152 10.51 10.38 6.49
N LEU A 153 11.05 9.71 7.52
CA LEU A 153 10.38 9.54 8.81
C LEU A 153 10.30 10.83 9.64
N ASP A 154 11.26 11.76 9.48
CA ASP A 154 11.37 12.94 10.34
C ASP A 154 10.64 14.19 9.81
N LYS A 155 10.37 14.27 8.49
CA LYS A 155 10.02 15.55 7.85
C LYS A 155 8.54 15.78 7.59
N LEU A 156 7.77 14.72 7.41
CA LEU A 156 6.32 14.79 7.31
C LEU A 156 5.69 14.24 8.58
N ASP A 157 4.47 14.67 8.87
CA ASP A 157 3.68 14.23 10.03
C ASP A 157 2.93 12.91 9.80
N ILE A 158 2.98 12.36 8.58
CA ILE A 158 2.27 11.14 8.20
C ILE A 158 3.11 10.09 7.42
N PRO A 159 4.41 9.90 7.71
CA PRO A 159 5.21 8.91 7.02
C PRO A 159 4.63 7.51 7.26
N ARG A 160 4.73 6.61 6.29
CA ARG A 160 4.38 5.20 6.46
C ARG A 160 5.32 4.56 7.47
N SER A 161 4.80 3.57 8.18
CA SER A 161 5.57 2.84 9.16
C SER A 161 6.71 2.03 8.53
N PRO A 162 7.88 1.93 9.19
CA PRO A 162 8.93 0.97 8.86
C PRO A 162 8.71 -0.41 9.51
N ALA A 163 7.63 -0.62 10.27
CA ALA A 163 7.27 -1.93 10.78
C ALA A 163 6.75 -2.83 9.63
N PRO A 164 6.96 -4.16 9.71
CA PRO A 164 6.47 -5.09 8.70
C PRO A 164 4.98 -4.92 8.43
N LEU A 165 4.57 -5.17 7.18
CA LEU A 165 3.15 -5.07 6.77
C LEU A 165 2.22 -5.92 7.65
N ASP A 166 2.72 -7.04 8.16
CA ASP A 166 2.03 -7.88 9.15
C ASP A 166 1.49 -7.06 10.34
N VAL A 167 2.26 -6.07 10.83
CA VAL A 167 1.89 -5.24 11.99
C VAL A 167 0.92 -4.13 11.59
N THR A 168 1.20 -3.43 10.50
CA THR A 168 0.40 -2.26 10.08
C THR A 168 -0.98 -2.65 9.57
N MET A 169 -1.12 -3.80 8.91
CA MET A 169 -2.43 -4.33 8.50
C MET A 169 -3.34 -4.61 9.70
N ARG A 170 -2.77 -5.10 10.81
CA ARG A 170 -3.48 -5.33 12.06
C ARG A 170 -3.92 -4.03 12.71
N ARG A 171 -3.07 -2.98 12.67
CA ARG A 171 -3.44 -1.62 13.11
C ARG A 171 -4.56 -1.02 12.25
N ALA A 172 -4.48 -1.22 10.93
CA ALA A 172 -5.47 -0.73 9.98
C ALA A 172 -6.84 -1.40 10.19
N ALA A 173 -6.86 -2.67 10.61
CA ALA A 173 -8.06 -3.46 10.92
C ALA A 173 -9.12 -3.43 9.81
N VAL A 174 -8.65 -3.43 8.56
CA VAL A 174 -9.51 -3.28 7.39
C VAL A 174 -10.42 -4.49 7.21
N MET A 175 -9.99 -5.69 7.59
CA MET A 175 -10.77 -6.92 7.36
C MET A 175 -12.14 -6.96 8.05
N MET A 176 -12.38 -6.09 9.04
CA MET A 176 -13.67 -5.93 9.71
C MET A 176 -14.59 -4.90 9.04
N LYS A 177 -14.08 -4.17 8.04
CA LYS A 177 -14.76 -3.09 7.36
C LYS A 177 -15.60 -3.62 6.18
N PRO A 178 -16.70 -2.93 5.83
CA PRO A 178 -17.64 -3.42 4.81
C PRO A 178 -17.13 -3.30 3.37
N TYR A 179 -15.93 -2.74 3.17
CA TYR A 179 -15.37 -2.47 1.87
C TYR A 179 -14.28 -3.47 1.45
N THR A 180 -13.71 -4.24 2.40
CA THR A 180 -12.52 -5.04 2.11
C THR A 180 -12.83 -6.13 1.10
N THR A 181 -11.92 -6.23 0.11
CA THR A 181 -11.96 -7.06 -1.10
C THR A 181 -12.86 -6.58 -2.23
N LEU A 182 -13.60 -5.48 -2.10
CA LEU A 182 -14.46 -5.01 -3.20
C LEU A 182 -13.67 -4.70 -4.47
N PHE A 183 -12.53 -4.01 -4.36
CA PHE A 183 -11.74 -3.65 -5.54
C PHE A 183 -11.19 -4.90 -6.23
N ARG A 184 -10.56 -5.82 -5.49
CA ARG A 184 -9.98 -7.03 -6.09
C ARG A 184 -11.03 -7.95 -6.72
N ASN A 185 -12.25 -7.99 -6.17
CA ASN A 185 -13.30 -8.87 -6.68
C ASN A 185 -14.02 -8.25 -7.90
N HIS A 186 -14.23 -6.94 -7.92
CA HIS A 186 -14.97 -6.25 -8.99
C HIS A 186 -14.08 -5.67 -10.10
N TYR A 187 -12.81 -5.38 -9.81
CA TYR A 187 -11.85 -4.81 -10.76
C TYR A 187 -10.59 -5.68 -10.90
N PRO A 188 -10.73 -6.98 -11.23
CA PRO A 188 -9.61 -7.91 -11.23
C PRO A 188 -8.49 -7.54 -12.21
N LYS A 189 -8.79 -6.92 -13.36
CA LYS A 189 -7.76 -6.56 -14.33
C LYS A 189 -6.85 -5.47 -13.77
N SER A 190 -7.46 -4.41 -13.24
CA SER A 190 -6.76 -3.31 -12.59
C SER A 190 -6.02 -3.79 -11.34
N ASN A 191 -6.66 -4.59 -10.49
CA ASN A 191 -6.02 -5.16 -9.30
C ASN A 191 -4.77 -5.98 -9.66
N ASN A 192 -4.86 -6.85 -10.68
CA ASN A 192 -3.73 -7.67 -11.09
C ASN A 192 -2.65 -6.85 -11.81
N PHE A 193 -3.01 -5.75 -12.49
CA PHE A 193 -2.02 -4.77 -12.98
C PHE A 193 -1.21 -4.21 -11.81
N PHE A 194 -1.85 -3.80 -10.73
CA PHE A 194 -1.14 -3.30 -9.55
C PHE A 194 -0.28 -4.38 -8.89
N TYR A 195 -0.69 -5.65 -8.89
CA TYR A 195 0.20 -6.71 -8.43
C TYR A 195 1.42 -6.92 -9.32
N ALA A 196 1.31 -6.70 -10.64
CA ALA A 196 2.47 -6.68 -11.54
C ALA A 196 3.37 -5.46 -11.26
N ALA A 197 2.81 -4.28 -10.96
CA ALA A 197 3.56 -3.12 -10.51
C ALA A 197 4.31 -3.39 -9.18
N HIS A 198 3.63 -4.04 -8.23
CA HIS A 198 4.20 -4.42 -6.92
C HIS A 198 5.23 -5.55 -7.04
N TRP A 199 5.29 -6.26 -8.17
CA TRP A 199 6.43 -7.10 -8.53
C TRP A 199 7.58 -6.25 -9.06
N TRP A 200 7.31 -5.37 -10.03
CA TRP A 200 8.32 -4.60 -10.76
C TRP A 200 9.19 -3.74 -9.84
N HIS A 201 8.57 -2.93 -9.00
CA HIS A 201 9.31 -2.00 -8.14
C HIS A 201 10.34 -2.70 -7.22
N PRO A 202 9.99 -3.77 -6.46
CA PRO A 202 10.97 -4.55 -5.71
C PRO A 202 12.06 -5.19 -6.57
N VAL A 203 11.72 -5.78 -7.72
CA VAL A 203 12.73 -6.47 -8.51
C VAL A 203 13.76 -5.53 -9.14
N VAL A 204 13.43 -4.24 -9.34
CA VAL A 204 14.42 -3.20 -9.69
C VAL A 204 15.48 -3.11 -8.59
N TYR A 205 15.08 -3.00 -7.32
CA TYR A 205 16.03 -2.99 -6.20
C TYR A 205 16.84 -4.29 -6.11
N GLU A 206 16.21 -5.43 -6.34
CA GLU A 206 16.92 -6.71 -6.31
C GLU A 206 17.93 -6.83 -7.44
N ALA A 207 17.60 -6.33 -8.63
CA ALA A 207 18.51 -6.25 -9.78
C ALA A 207 19.70 -5.33 -9.46
N GLN A 208 19.46 -4.17 -8.84
CA GLN A 208 20.49 -3.27 -8.35
C GLN A 208 21.38 -3.95 -7.29
N MET A 209 20.77 -4.71 -6.38
CA MET A 209 21.49 -5.46 -5.33
C MET A 209 22.37 -6.61 -5.85
N LEU A 210 22.07 -7.13 -7.03
CA LEU A 210 22.84 -8.21 -7.67
C LEU A 210 23.83 -7.69 -8.71
N GLY A 211 23.52 -6.58 -9.35
CA GLY A 211 24.32 -5.99 -10.42
C GLY A 211 25.43 -5.07 -9.92
N GLY A 212 25.36 -4.57 -8.70
CA GLY A 212 26.40 -3.68 -8.15
C GLY A 212 26.26 -2.26 -8.67
N ASN A 213 27.35 -1.66 -9.11
CA ASN A 213 27.36 -0.33 -9.73
C ASN A 213 27.61 -0.40 -11.25
N GLY A 214 27.17 0.63 -11.96
CA GLY A 214 27.53 0.85 -13.36
C GLY A 214 26.80 -0.06 -14.35
N GLU A 215 27.51 -0.54 -15.38
CA GLU A 215 26.87 -1.27 -16.50
C GLU A 215 26.24 -2.61 -16.10
N PRO A 216 26.85 -3.45 -15.23
CA PRO A 216 26.23 -4.72 -14.86
C PRO A 216 24.87 -4.52 -14.16
N GLN A 217 24.75 -3.51 -13.29
CA GLN A 217 23.45 -3.07 -12.73
C GLN A 217 22.46 -2.66 -13.82
N ARG A 218 22.86 -1.74 -14.73
CA ARG A 218 21.97 -1.29 -15.82
C ARG A 218 21.52 -2.44 -16.71
N GLN A 219 22.39 -3.41 -16.96
CA GLN A 219 22.04 -4.61 -17.72
C GLN A 219 20.98 -5.43 -16.98
N MET A 220 21.13 -5.67 -15.68
CA MET A 220 20.13 -6.39 -14.89
C MET A 220 18.78 -5.67 -14.89
N VAL A 221 18.78 -4.34 -14.75
CA VAL A 221 17.55 -3.54 -14.82
C VAL A 221 16.85 -3.67 -16.18
N ARG A 222 17.60 -3.60 -17.29
CA ARG A 222 17.02 -3.86 -18.63
C ARG A 222 16.48 -5.28 -18.80
N GLU A 223 17.10 -6.26 -18.15
CA GLU A 223 16.65 -7.66 -18.20
C GLU A 223 15.33 -7.86 -17.44
N ILE A 224 15.14 -7.22 -16.27
CA ILE A 224 13.86 -7.30 -15.56
C ILE A 224 12.73 -6.58 -16.32
N ASP A 225 13.03 -5.48 -17.01
CA ASP A 225 12.03 -4.77 -17.81
C ASP A 225 11.55 -5.67 -18.95
N ARG A 226 12.47 -6.41 -19.59
CA ARG A 226 12.08 -7.43 -20.57
C ARG A 226 11.13 -8.46 -19.96
N VAL A 227 11.45 -9.00 -18.78
CA VAL A 227 10.58 -9.96 -18.07
C VAL A 227 9.21 -9.37 -17.76
N MET A 228 9.14 -8.10 -17.35
CA MET A 228 7.87 -7.39 -17.12
C MET A 228 6.97 -7.46 -18.35
N PHE A 229 7.48 -7.11 -19.52
CA PHE A 229 6.72 -7.09 -20.76
C PHE A 229 6.51 -8.47 -21.40
N SER A 230 7.50 -9.36 -21.30
CA SER A 230 7.44 -10.67 -21.96
C SER A 230 6.64 -11.70 -21.19
N GLU A 231 6.56 -11.58 -19.87
CA GLU A 231 5.97 -12.58 -18.98
C GLU A 231 4.96 -11.98 -18.00
N VAL A 232 5.39 -11.06 -17.13
CA VAL A 232 4.58 -10.63 -15.97
C VAL A 232 3.29 -9.94 -16.37
N LEU A 233 3.32 -9.04 -17.36
CA LEU A 233 2.10 -8.37 -17.82
C LEU A 233 1.11 -9.32 -18.53
N LYS A 234 1.59 -10.45 -19.06
CA LYS A 234 0.76 -11.47 -19.72
C LYS A 234 0.13 -12.43 -18.72
N GLU A 235 0.85 -12.75 -17.66
CA GLU A 235 0.40 -13.64 -16.60
C GLU A 235 0.63 -12.96 -15.25
N ARG A 236 -0.23 -12.00 -14.93
CA ARG A 236 -0.03 -11.12 -13.78
C ARG A 236 -0.16 -11.88 -12.45
N PRO A 237 0.58 -11.49 -11.40
CA PRO A 237 0.41 -12.09 -10.07
C PRO A 237 -1.04 -11.97 -9.59
N LEU A 238 -1.52 -12.98 -8.86
CA LEU A 238 -2.86 -13.01 -8.26
C LEU A 238 -2.87 -12.56 -6.79
N ARG A 239 -1.74 -12.03 -6.31
CA ARG A 239 -1.59 -11.41 -4.98
C ARG A 239 -0.50 -10.35 -5.04
N MET A 240 -0.50 -9.46 -4.05
CA MET A 240 0.67 -8.62 -3.80
C MET A 240 1.84 -9.51 -3.36
N LEU A 241 2.97 -9.38 -4.05
CA LEU A 241 4.25 -9.97 -3.65
C LEU A 241 4.92 -9.00 -2.69
N LEU A 242 5.32 -9.48 -1.52
CA LEU A 242 5.96 -8.62 -0.53
C LEU A 242 7.43 -8.41 -0.84
N SER A 243 7.96 -7.26 -0.44
CA SER A 243 9.38 -6.91 -0.56
C SER A 243 10.32 -8.04 -0.14
N ARG A 244 10.05 -8.70 0.99
CA ARG A 244 10.87 -9.81 1.50
C ARG A 244 10.86 -11.08 0.64
N GLU A 245 9.85 -11.24 -0.21
CA GLU A 245 9.72 -12.36 -1.15
C GLU A 245 10.46 -12.08 -2.46
N VAL A 246 10.39 -10.83 -2.96
CA VAL A 246 10.86 -10.46 -4.32
C VAL A 246 12.08 -9.51 -4.37
N MET A 247 12.49 -8.95 -3.23
CA MET A 247 13.74 -8.20 -3.06
C MET A 247 14.46 -8.56 -1.75
N PRO A 248 14.80 -9.84 -1.53
CA PRO A 248 15.35 -10.32 -0.27
C PRO A 248 16.67 -9.63 0.12
N ARG A 249 17.53 -9.25 -0.83
CA ARG A 249 18.83 -8.64 -0.54
C ARG A 249 18.66 -7.18 -0.14
N TYR A 250 17.85 -6.43 -0.87
CA TYR A 250 17.54 -5.04 -0.51
C TYR A 250 16.83 -4.95 0.84
N SER A 251 15.86 -5.85 1.08
CA SER A 251 15.13 -5.92 2.36
C SER A 251 16.05 -6.18 3.55
N ARG A 252 17.15 -6.93 3.37
CA ARG A 252 18.17 -7.13 4.42
C ARG A 252 19.07 -5.92 4.63
N MET A 253 19.35 -5.17 3.56
CA MET A 253 20.15 -3.94 3.58
C MET A 253 19.40 -2.80 4.29
N SER A 254 18.17 -2.50 3.86
CA SER A 254 17.33 -1.43 4.39
C SER A 254 15.89 -1.95 4.65
N PRO A 255 15.69 -2.73 5.72
CA PRO A 255 14.39 -3.30 6.05
C PRO A 255 13.32 -2.24 6.30
N GLU A 256 13.70 -1.09 6.84
CA GLU A 256 12.81 0.05 7.05
C GLU A 256 12.23 0.53 5.70
N SER A 257 13.08 0.74 4.69
CA SER A 257 12.66 1.18 3.35
C SER A 257 11.78 0.13 2.67
N ALA A 258 12.14 -1.15 2.78
CA ALA A 258 11.36 -2.26 2.24
C ALA A 258 9.96 -2.38 2.86
N ASN A 259 9.85 -2.20 4.18
CA ASN A 259 8.56 -2.22 4.85
C ASN A 259 7.72 -0.98 4.53
N ILE A 260 8.33 0.22 4.44
CA ILE A 260 7.66 1.44 3.97
C ILE A 260 7.04 1.22 2.60
N PHE A 261 7.77 0.53 1.71
CA PHE A 261 7.29 0.13 0.38
C PHE A 261 6.04 -0.74 0.47
N ASP A 262 6.08 -1.85 1.19
CA ASP A 262 4.92 -2.74 1.32
C ASP A 262 3.72 -2.01 1.95
N ASN A 263 3.97 -1.15 2.94
CA ASN A 263 2.93 -0.36 3.61
C ASN A 263 2.24 0.65 2.68
N LEU A 264 2.99 1.30 1.79
CA LEU A 264 2.43 2.18 0.77
C LEU A 264 1.56 1.40 -0.23
N HIS A 265 2.11 0.31 -0.79
CA HIS A 265 1.43 -0.42 -1.85
C HIS A 265 0.16 -1.11 -1.35
N MET A 266 0.12 -1.47 -0.07
CA MET A 266 -1.12 -1.89 0.58
C MET A 266 -2.09 -0.73 0.82
N LEU A 267 -1.62 0.48 1.13
CA LEU A 267 -2.48 1.66 1.27
C LEU A 267 -3.24 1.95 -0.03
N HIS A 268 -2.61 1.80 -1.21
CA HIS A 268 -3.31 1.87 -2.49
C HIS A 268 -4.48 0.89 -2.58
N GLY A 269 -4.23 -0.40 -2.32
CA GLY A 269 -5.26 -1.43 -2.36
C GLY A 269 -6.42 -1.15 -1.39
N ILE A 270 -6.11 -0.70 -0.17
CA ILE A 270 -7.13 -0.32 0.82
C ILE A 270 -7.93 0.90 0.35
N ALA A 271 -7.25 1.91 -0.22
CA ALA A 271 -7.92 3.10 -0.74
C ALA A 271 -8.89 2.72 -1.87
N TYR A 272 -8.49 1.83 -2.77
CA TYR A 272 -9.34 1.34 -3.84
C TYR A 272 -10.57 0.61 -3.31
N ASP A 273 -10.43 -0.25 -2.30
CA ASP A 273 -11.56 -0.89 -1.65
C ASP A 273 -12.54 0.16 -1.06
N ILE A 274 -12.04 1.17 -0.34
CA ILE A 274 -12.87 2.24 0.25
C ILE A 274 -13.60 3.05 -0.83
N LEU A 275 -12.90 3.43 -1.90
CA LEU A 275 -13.49 4.21 -2.99
C LEU A 275 -14.53 3.40 -3.77
N SER A 276 -14.36 2.08 -3.87
CA SER A 276 -15.34 1.17 -4.48
C SER A 276 -16.61 0.99 -3.64
N TYR A 277 -16.62 1.39 -2.37
CA TYR A 277 -17.77 1.21 -1.48
C TYR A 277 -18.83 2.31 -1.63
N GLU A 278 -19.93 2.00 -2.30
CA GLU A 278 -20.97 2.98 -2.66
C GLU A 278 -21.88 3.43 -1.50
N ARG A 279 -21.88 2.73 -0.37
CA ARG A 279 -22.80 3.04 0.74
C ARG A 279 -22.32 4.17 1.65
N TRP A 280 -21.17 4.75 1.36
CA TRP A 280 -20.62 5.89 2.08
C TRP A 280 -20.58 7.14 1.22
N SER A 281 -20.88 8.28 1.84
CA SER A 281 -20.64 9.58 1.23
C SER A 281 -19.14 9.82 1.00
N VAL A 282 -18.80 10.82 0.19
CA VAL A 282 -17.41 11.26 -0.03
C VAL A 282 -16.73 11.63 1.28
N GLU A 283 -17.43 12.30 2.18
CA GLU A 283 -16.92 12.68 3.50
C GLU A 283 -16.66 11.44 4.38
N GLN A 284 -17.56 10.46 4.37
CA GLN A 284 -17.36 9.21 5.10
C GLN A 284 -16.17 8.40 4.55
N LYS A 285 -16.01 8.33 3.23
CA LYS A 285 -14.83 7.74 2.59
C LYS A 285 -13.54 8.47 2.98
N ARG A 286 -13.56 9.80 3.01
CA ARG A 286 -12.43 10.63 3.46
C ARG A 286 -12.05 10.32 4.91
N ASP A 287 -13.03 10.28 5.81
CA ASP A 287 -12.79 10.01 7.22
C ASP A 287 -12.17 8.62 7.44
N GLU A 288 -12.65 7.61 6.70
CA GLU A 288 -12.07 6.27 6.73
C GLU A 288 -10.66 6.22 6.14
N LEU A 289 -10.42 6.85 4.98
CA LEU A 289 -9.07 6.95 4.40
C LEU A 289 -8.11 7.58 5.39
N TYR A 290 -8.50 8.67 6.04
CA TYR A 290 -7.62 9.39 6.96
C TYR A 290 -7.36 8.57 8.23
N ARG A 291 -8.33 7.75 8.67
CA ARG A 291 -8.12 6.77 9.73
C ARG A 291 -7.08 5.72 9.33
N VAL A 292 -7.22 5.12 8.14
CA VAL A 292 -6.26 4.12 7.64
C VAL A 292 -4.86 4.71 7.47
N ILE A 293 -4.77 5.92 6.91
CA ILE A 293 -3.51 6.65 6.76
C ILE A 293 -2.81 6.80 8.11
N ARG A 294 -3.52 7.19 9.18
CA ARG A 294 -2.94 7.24 10.53
C ARG A 294 -2.62 5.87 11.12
N ALA A 295 -3.45 4.86 10.88
CA ALA A 295 -3.22 3.53 11.41
C ALA A 295 -1.96 2.85 10.81
N MET A 296 -1.65 3.16 9.55
CA MET A 296 -0.48 2.66 8.83
C MET A 296 0.72 3.62 8.84
N SER A 297 0.61 4.78 9.52
CA SER A 297 1.73 5.70 9.67
C SER A 297 2.73 5.19 10.71
N TYR A 298 3.92 5.77 10.70
CA TYR A 298 4.94 5.58 11.73
C TYR A 298 4.35 5.75 13.13
N GLN A 299 4.70 4.81 14.01
CA GLN A 299 4.49 4.90 15.44
C GLN A 299 5.83 4.71 16.16
N PRO A 300 6.09 5.43 17.27
CA PRO A 300 7.32 5.26 18.04
C PRO A 300 7.57 3.79 18.42
N GLY A 301 8.75 3.26 18.10
CA GLY A 301 9.11 1.86 18.35
C GLY A 301 9.02 0.97 17.12
N ASP A 302 8.41 1.43 16.02
CA ASP A 302 8.31 0.65 14.78
C ASP A 302 9.68 0.26 14.20
N GLU A 303 10.70 1.10 14.41
CA GLU A 303 12.08 0.81 14.00
C GLU A 303 12.64 -0.48 14.63
N LYS A 304 12.14 -0.87 15.81
CA LYS A 304 12.55 -2.12 16.49
C LYS A 304 11.91 -3.36 15.86
N LEU A 305 10.85 -3.18 15.09
CA LEU A 305 10.12 -4.26 14.42
C LEU A 305 10.59 -4.44 12.98
N ALA A 306 11.28 -3.47 12.40
CA ALA A 306 11.61 -3.45 10.97
C ALA A 306 12.28 -4.74 10.48
N ARG A 307 13.09 -5.37 11.32
CA ARG A 307 13.83 -6.62 11.01
C ARG A 307 13.08 -7.91 11.34
N LYS A 308 11.86 -7.85 11.85
CA LYS A 308 11.06 -9.02 12.27
C LYS A 308 10.34 -9.66 11.09
N PHE A 309 11.11 -10.23 10.16
CA PHE A 309 10.59 -11.00 9.04
C PHE A 309 11.56 -12.09 8.58
N GLN A 310 11.05 -13.02 7.77
CA GLN A 310 11.83 -14.06 7.11
C GLN A 310 11.98 -13.76 5.61
N THR A 311 13.04 -14.27 4.99
CA THR A 311 13.24 -14.19 3.52
C THR A 311 12.99 -15.58 2.93
N PRO A 312 11.77 -15.90 2.45
CA PRO A 312 11.44 -17.24 1.97
C PRO A 312 12.19 -17.64 0.69
N HIS A 313 12.66 -16.65 -0.08
CA HIS A 313 13.37 -16.84 -1.34
C HIS A 313 14.70 -16.07 -1.35
N PRO A 314 15.67 -16.39 -0.46
CA PRO A 314 16.86 -15.57 -0.27
C PRO A 314 17.78 -15.50 -1.49
N ASP A 315 17.68 -16.49 -2.38
CA ASP A 315 18.53 -16.63 -3.56
C ASP A 315 17.86 -16.17 -4.86
N LEU A 316 16.71 -15.49 -4.77
CA LEU A 316 15.93 -15.03 -5.91
C LEU A 316 16.79 -14.40 -7.02
N ASP A 317 16.56 -14.82 -8.27
CA ASP A 317 16.99 -14.12 -9.48
C ASP A 317 15.80 -13.30 -10.02
N PRO A 318 15.86 -11.95 -10.01
CA PRO A 318 14.75 -11.09 -10.46
C PRO A 318 14.46 -11.22 -11.96
N ARG A 319 15.33 -11.89 -12.73
CA ARG A 319 15.15 -12.15 -14.17
C ARG A 319 14.30 -13.40 -14.45
N VAL A 320 13.77 -14.04 -13.41
CA VAL A 320 12.95 -15.25 -13.52
C VAL A 320 11.59 -15.00 -12.88
N TYR A 321 10.53 -15.04 -13.69
CA TYR A 321 9.16 -14.95 -13.19
C TYR A 321 8.65 -16.33 -12.74
N ALA A 322 9.00 -16.69 -11.50
CA ALA A 322 8.83 -18.04 -10.98
C ALA A 322 7.34 -18.42 -10.75
N PRO A 323 6.96 -19.72 -10.84
CA PRO A 323 5.57 -20.16 -10.67
C PRO A 323 4.90 -19.73 -9.36
N TRP A 324 5.65 -19.66 -8.26
CA TRP A 324 5.11 -19.27 -6.95
C TRP A 324 4.69 -17.78 -6.89
N MET A 325 5.20 -16.94 -7.80
CA MET A 325 4.85 -15.52 -7.88
C MET A 325 3.49 -15.28 -8.54
N LYS A 326 2.99 -16.26 -9.29
CA LYS A 326 1.81 -16.12 -10.15
C LYS A 326 0.51 -16.34 -9.37
N GLY A 327 0.55 -17.27 -8.42
CA GLY A 327 -0.64 -17.76 -7.72
C GLY A 327 -1.11 -16.91 -6.55
N VAL A 328 -2.22 -17.34 -5.98
CA VAL A 328 -2.85 -16.80 -4.77
C VAL A 328 -2.07 -17.12 -3.47
N PRO A 329 -1.39 -18.27 -3.31
CA PRO A 329 -0.65 -18.54 -2.08
C PRO A 329 0.60 -17.68 -1.90
N GLY A 330 0.86 -17.25 -0.66
CA GLY A 330 2.10 -16.57 -0.23
C GLY A 330 1.87 -15.57 0.88
N ASP A 331 2.88 -14.72 1.17
CA ASP A 331 2.90 -14.00 2.45
C ASP A 331 1.77 -12.99 2.63
N MET A 332 1.35 -12.28 1.58
CA MET A 332 0.24 -11.33 1.72
C MET A 332 -1.05 -12.04 2.16
N ASN A 333 -1.38 -13.17 1.52
CA ASN A 333 -2.59 -13.90 1.87
C ASN A 333 -2.43 -14.69 3.17
N ARG A 334 -1.21 -15.12 3.53
CA ARG A 334 -0.90 -15.64 4.87
C ARG A 334 -1.25 -14.61 5.95
N ILE A 335 -0.81 -13.35 5.80
CA ILE A 335 -1.14 -12.26 6.75
C ILE A 335 -2.66 -12.15 6.93
N MET A 336 -3.41 -12.08 5.81
CA MET A 336 -4.86 -11.94 5.84
C MET A 336 -5.53 -13.14 6.54
N MET A 337 -5.08 -14.36 6.25
CA MET A 337 -5.62 -15.58 6.89
C MET A 337 -5.35 -15.60 8.39
N GLU A 338 -4.14 -15.27 8.81
CA GLU A 338 -3.79 -15.21 10.24
C GLU A 338 -4.58 -14.14 10.99
N MET A 339 -4.78 -12.97 10.39
CA MET A 339 -5.63 -11.94 10.97
C MET A 339 -7.07 -12.45 11.16
N MET A 340 -7.60 -13.27 10.23
CA MET A 340 -8.94 -13.83 10.34
C MET A 340 -9.00 -14.82 11.50
N GLU A 341 -7.99 -15.67 11.64
CA GLU A 341 -7.87 -16.58 12.77
C GLU A 341 -7.75 -15.85 14.12
N GLU A 342 -7.06 -14.71 14.17
CA GLU A 342 -6.92 -13.88 15.36
C GLU A 342 -8.22 -13.19 15.77
N MET A 343 -9.04 -12.77 14.80
CA MET A 343 -10.32 -12.10 15.08
C MET A 343 -11.46 -13.08 15.42
N MET A 344 -11.44 -14.28 14.83
CA MET A 344 -12.54 -15.24 14.90
C MET A 344 -13.02 -15.58 16.33
N PRO A 345 -12.15 -15.80 17.34
CA PRO A 345 -12.59 -16.05 18.72
C PRO A 345 -13.41 -14.92 19.32
N HIS A 346 -13.25 -13.69 18.82
CA HIS A 346 -13.96 -12.51 19.33
C HIS A 346 -15.22 -12.18 18.52
N MET A 347 -15.33 -12.70 17.30
CA MET A 347 -16.48 -12.49 16.43
C MET A 347 -17.59 -13.53 16.66
N MET A 348 -17.27 -14.67 17.28
CA MET A 348 -18.22 -15.77 17.47
C MET A 348 -18.55 -16.01 18.95
N PRO A 349 -19.81 -16.33 19.29
CA PRO A 349 -20.20 -16.63 20.68
C PRO A 349 -19.60 -17.94 21.19
N GLN A 350 -19.28 -18.86 20.27
CA GLN A 350 -18.61 -20.15 20.52
C GLN A 350 -17.64 -20.39 19.37
N PRO A 351 -16.51 -21.10 19.59
CA PRO A 351 -15.63 -21.50 18.50
C PRO A 351 -16.42 -22.25 17.41
N PRO A 352 -16.23 -21.92 16.12
CA PRO A 352 -16.88 -22.69 15.05
C PRO A 352 -16.38 -24.13 15.10
N ASP A 353 -17.27 -25.07 14.77
CA ASP A 353 -16.84 -26.46 14.57
C ASP A 353 -15.86 -26.55 13.37
N PRO A 354 -15.08 -27.64 13.26
CA PRO A 354 -14.07 -27.76 12.22
C PRO A 354 -14.62 -27.66 10.78
N GLN A 355 -15.85 -28.11 10.53
CA GLN A 355 -16.48 -28.05 9.22
C GLN A 355 -16.85 -26.60 8.86
N MET A 356 -17.47 -25.87 9.79
CA MET A 356 -17.78 -24.46 9.60
C MET A 356 -16.50 -23.63 9.42
N LYS A 357 -15.44 -23.89 10.21
CA LYS A 357 -14.14 -23.23 10.03
C LYS A 357 -13.59 -23.47 8.62
N ALA A 358 -13.66 -24.70 8.12
CA ALA A 358 -13.19 -25.04 6.78
C ALA A 358 -13.99 -24.31 5.68
N MET A 359 -15.32 -24.31 5.75
CA MET A 359 -16.19 -23.59 4.80
C MET A 359 -15.92 -22.08 4.80
N MET A 360 -15.72 -21.50 5.99
CA MET A 360 -15.40 -20.09 6.15
C MET A 360 -14.03 -19.75 5.54
N MET A 361 -13.00 -20.55 5.80
CA MET A 361 -11.68 -20.33 5.20
C MET A 361 -11.69 -20.53 3.68
N GLU A 362 -12.51 -21.44 3.15
CA GLU A 362 -12.71 -21.59 1.72
C GLU A 362 -13.30 -20.32 1.09
N GLN A 363 -14.37 -19.77 1.66
CA GLN A 363 -14.94 -18.50 1.21
C GLN A 363 -13.97 -17.34 1.35
N PHE A 364 -13.17 -17.32 2.43
CA PHE A 364 -12.15 -16.31 2.65
C PHE A 364 -11.09 -16.36 1.55
N ILE A 365 -10.59 -17.54 1.17
CA ILE A 365 -9.61 -17.70 0.08
C ILE A 365 -10.21 -17.25 -1.26
N LYS A 366 -11.48 -17.60 -1.55
CA LYS A 366 -12.19 -17.11 -2.74
C LYS A 366 -12.20 -15.58 -2.78
N LYS A 367 -12.56 -14.93 -1.67
CA LYS A 367 -12.56 -13.47 -1.53
C LYS A 367 -11.17 -12.84 -1.70
N LEU A 368 -10.11 -13.52 -1.27
CA LEU A 368 -8.75 -13.04 -1.47
C LEU A 368 -8.23 -13.23 -2.89
N THR A 369 -8.89 -14.07 -3.70
CA THR A 369 -8.55 -14.31 -5.10
C THR A 369 -9.16 -13.19 -5.95
N PRO A 370 -8.38 -12.55 -6.84
CA PRO A 370 -8.90 -11.51 -7.72
C PRO A 370 -10.03 -12.04 -8.62
N GLY A 371 -11.09 -11.25 -8.74
CA GLY A 371 -12.32 -11.60 -9.46
C GLY A 371 -13.29 -12.40 -8.59
N MET A 372 -14.54 -12.50 -9.05
CA MET A 372 -15.55 -13.35 -8.43
C MET A 372 -15.29 -14.83 -8.78
N GLN A 373 -15.14 -15.68 -7.77
CA GLN A 373 -14.90 -17.12 -7.94
C GLN A 373 -16.21 -17.93 -7.97
N GLU A 374 -16.15 -19.14 -8.50
CA GLU A 374 -17.29 -20.06 -8.50
C GLU A 374 -17.72 -20.42 -7.07
N GLY A 375 -19.02 -20.24 -6.79
CA GLY A 375 -19.60 -20.48 -5.47
C GLY A 375 -19.14 -19.48 -4.39
N GLU A 376 -18.52 -18.37 -4.76
CA GLU A 376 -18.22 -17.26 -3.85
C GLU A 376 -19.49 -16.51 -3.46
N GLN A 377 -19.61 -16.15 -2.17
CA GLN A 377 -20.69 -15.26 -1.71
C GLN A 377 -20.50 -13.84 -2.28
N THR A 378 -21.58 -13.18 -2.69
CA THR A 378 -21.51 -11.81 -3.24
C THR A 378 -21.10 -10.76 -2.20
N GLY A 379 -20.55 -9.63 -2.64
CA GLY A 379 -20.24 -8.48 -1.79
C GLY A 379 -18.81 -8.48 -1.25
N SER A 380 -18.59 -7.83 -0.11
CA SER A 380 -17.28 -7.79 0.55
C SER A 380 -16.94 -9.12 1.24
N ILE A 381 -15.71 -9.24 1.72
CA ILE A 381 -15.34 -10.37 2.59
C ILE A 381 -16.23 -10.47 3.83
N MET A 382 -16.65 -9.34 4.38
CA MET A 382 -17.54 -9.31 5.55
C MET A 382 -18.95 -9.79 5.25
N ASP A 383 -19.48 -9.46 4.07
CA ASP A 383 -20.78 -9.95 3.62
C ASP A 383 -20.75 -11.48 3.45
N ALA A 384 -19.66 -12.01 2.87
CA ALA A 384 -19.46 -13.45 2.73
C ALA A 384 -19.40 -14.16 4.10
N MET A 385 -18.66 -13.61 5.06
CA MET A 385 -18.57 -14.20 6.40
C MET A 385 -19.91 -14.17 7.14
N LYS A 386 -20.69 -13.08 7.03
CA LYS A 386 -22.03 -13.00 7.62
C LYS A 386 -23.04 -13.96 6.98
N ALA A 387 -22.95 -14.19 5.68
CA ALA A 387 -23.80 -15.14 4.99
C ALA A 387 -23.59 -16.57 5.49
N LEU A 388 -22.33 -16.96 5.77
CA LEU A 388 -22.01 -18.26 6.35
C LEU A 388 -22.30 -18.34 7.85
N MET A 389 -22.09 -17.25 8.59
CA MET A 389 -22.24 -17.20 10.04
C MET A 389 -23.14 -16.03 10.46
N PRO A 390 -24.48 -16.18 10.33
CA PRO A 390 -25.42 -15.10 10.66
C PRO A 390 -25.33 -14.61 12.12
N GLN A 391 -24.85 -15.45 13.03
CA GLN A 391 -24.63 -15.17 14.45
C GLN A 391 -23.31 -14.44 14.76
N MET A 392 -22.49 -14.20 13.74
CA MET A 392 -21.23 -13.49 13.89
C MET A 392 -21.47 -12.06 14.39
N LYS A 393 -20.85 -11.73 15.53
CA LYS A 393 -20.93 -10.40 16.14
C LYS A 393 -20.01 -9.46 15.40
N MET A 394 -20.58 -8.34 14.96
CA MET A 394 -19.82 -7.20 14.48
C MET A 394 -19.79 -6.13 15.56
N SER A 395 -18.59 -5.58 15.83
CA SER A 395 -18.53 -4.32 16.56
C SER A 395 -19.24 -3.25 15.73
N PRO A 396 -20.14 -2.45 16.33
CA PRO A 396 -20.74 -1.30 15.65
C PRO A 396 -19.68 -0.37 15.03
N GLU A 397 -18.56 -0.17 15.74
CA GLU A 397 -17.43 0.65 15.29
C GLU A 397 -16.80 0.13 13.98
N SER A 398 -16.86 -1.18 13.72
CA SER A 398 -16.34 -1.77 12.47
C SER A 398 -17.15 -1.34 11.26
N MET A 399 -18.42 -0.96 11.43
CA MET A 399 -19.26 -0.52 10.31
C MET A 399 -19.22 1.00 10.11
N GLU A 400 -18.71 1.75 11.09
CA GLU A 400 -18.65 3.20 11.05
C GLU A 400 -17.39 3.69 10.29
N PRO A 401 -17.54 4.64 9.36
CA PRO A 401 -16.41 5.29 8.71
C PRO A 401 -15.58 6.08 9.73
N GLY A 402 -14.26 6.04 9.60
CA GLY A 402 -13.35 6.80 10.45
C GLY A 402 -13.15 6.24 11.87
N LYS A 403 -13.85 5.16 12.25
CA LYS A 403 -13.70 4.49 13.55
C LYS A 403 -12.79 3.27 13.48
N THR A 404 -11.94 3.10 14.48
CA THR A 404 -11.05 1.94 14.60
C THR A 404 -11.68 0.94 15.58
N PRO A 405 -11.90 -0.33 15.20
CA PRO A 405 -12.39 -1.35 16.13
C PRO A 405 -11.26 -1.79 17.07
N GLN A 406 -11.01 -1.01 18.13
CA GLN A 406 -9.79 -1.12 18.94
C GLN A 406 -9.60 -2.51 19.56
N MET A 407 -10.67 -3.12 20.06
CA MET A 407 -10.63 -4.48 20.60
C MET A 407 -10.10 -5.51 19.60
N MET A 408 -10.44 -5.37 18.31
CA MET A 408 -9.94 -6.27 17.26
C MET A 408 -8.48 -5.98 16.93
N VAL A 409 -8.08 -4.71 16.89
CA VAL A 409 -6.68 -4.31 16.69
C VAL A 409 -5.81 -4.93 17.78
N ASP A 410 -6.22 -4.80 19.05
CA ASP A 410 -5.46 -5.32 20.19
C ASP A 410 -5.35 -6.86 20.14
N ALA A 411 -6.44 -7.54 19.78
CA ALA A 411 -6.45 -9.00 19.64
C ALA A 411 -5.49 -9.48 18.54
N MET A 412 -5.55 -8.85 17.35
CA MET A 412 -4.67 -9.19 16.23
C MET A 412 -3.19 -8.88 16.53
N LEU A 413 -2.91 -7.72 17.12
CA LEU A 413 -1.53 -7.36 17.49
C LEU A 413 -0.97 -8.29 18.56
N LYS A 414 -1.79 -8.71 19.54
CA LYS A 414 -1.41 -9.73 20.52
C LYS A 414 -1.09 -11.06 19.83
N GLY A 415 -1.96 -11.53 18.93
CA GLY A 415 -1.72 -12.76 18.16
C GLY A 415 -0.44 -12.71 17.33
N TRP A 416 -0.17 -11.58 16.69
CA TRP A 416 1.10 -11.35 16.00
C TRP A 416 2.30 -11.39 16.95
N GLN A 417 2.22 -10.72 18.11
CA GLN A 417 3.29 -10.68 19.10
C GLN A 417 3.60 -12.10 19.64
N GLU A 418 2.58 -12.93 19.85
CA GLU A 418 2.73 -14.31 20.29
C GLU A 418 3.41 -15.19 19.22
N LYS A 419 3.09 -14.99 17.94
CA LYS A 419 3.66 -15.76 16.82
C LYS A 419 5.05 -15.30 16.40
N TYR A 420 5.27 -13.99 16.34
CA TYR A 420 6.43 -13.36 15.67
C TYR A 420 7.21 -12.39 16.54
N GLY A 421 6.72 -12.02 17.71
CA GLY A 421 7.40 -11.06 18.58
C GLY A 421 8.78 -11.53 19.06
N SER A 422 8.99 -12.86 19.11
CA SER A 422 10.27 -13.50 19.43
C SER A 422 11.08 -13.90 18.19
N LEU A 423 10.61 -13.59 16.97
CA LEU A 423 11.34 -13.88 15.75
C LEU A 423 12.72 -13.19 15.81
N PRO A 424 13.82 -13.91 15.50
CA PRO A 424 15.12 -13.26 15.39
C PRO A 424 15.09 -12.21 14.29
N ASP A 425 15.88 -11.15 14.46
CA ASP A 425 16.06 -10.16 13.42
C ASP A 425 16.66 -10.81 12.18
N VAL A 426 16.17 -10.43 11.00
CA VAL A 426 16.77 -10.85 9.74
C VAL A 426 18.23 -10.40 9.69
N THR A 427 19.12 -11.34 9.36
CA THR A 427 20.55 -11.08 9.25
C THR A 427 20.80 -9.96 8.23
N PRO A 428 21.54 -8.89 8.57
CA PRO A 428 21.94 -7.88 7.59
C PRO A 428 22.70 -8.49 6.40
N ILE A 429 22.70 -7.80 5.27
CA ILE A 429 23.58 -8.12 4.14
C ILE A 429 24.83 -7.23 4.21
N SER A 430 25.99 -7.79 3.88
CA SER A 430 27.24 -7.01 3.83
C SER A 430 27.30 -6.18 2.55
N MET A 431 27.73 -4.93 2.69
CA MET A 431 28.00 -4.00 1.58
C MET A 431 29.50 -3.77 1.38
N GLU A 432 30.37 -4.51 2.08
CA GLU A 432 31.83 -4.32 1.99
C GLU A 432 32.42 -4.69 0.63
N ARG A 433 31.73 -5.58 -0.09
CA ARG A 433 32.13 -6.03 -1.42
C ARG A 433 30.99 -5.80 -2.39
N GLU A 434 31.32 -5.17 -3.50
CA GLU A 434 30.41 -5.05 -4.62
C GLU A 434 30.09 -6.44 -5.17
N PRO A 435 28.80 -6.76 -5.41
CA PRO A 435 28.41 -8.04 -5.95
C PRO A 435 28.93 -8.19 -7.39
N GLN A 436 29.11 -9.45 -7.79
CA GLN A 436 29.29 -9.77 -9.20
C GLN A 436 27.99 -10.35 -9.71
N THR A 437 27.53 -9.87 -10.88
CA THR A 437 26.31 -10.33 -11.51
C THR A 437 26.30 -11.86 -11.63
N PRO A 438 25.32 -12.56 -11.05
CA PRO A 438 25.23 -14.00 -11.15
C PRO A 438 24.84 -14.43 -12.58
N PRO A 439 25.24 -15.63 -13.03
CA PRO A 439 24.67 -16.24 -14.24
C PRO A 439 23.14 -16.30 -14.16
N GLN A 440 22.46 -16.16 -15.28
CA GLN A 440 21.00 -16.20 -15.35
C GLN A 440 20.43 -17.56 -14.96
N GLY A 441 19.39 -17.58 -14.12
CA GLY A 441 18.57 -18.76 -13.85
C GLY A 441 19.15 -19.75 -12.85
N ARG A 442 19.82 -19.28 -11.80
CA ARG A 442 20.24 -20.12 -10.66
C ARG A 442 19.08 -20.46 -9.73
#